data_AF-A0A845VNF2-F1
#
_entry.id   AF-A0A845VNF2-F1
#
_cell.length_a   1.000
_cell.length_b   1.000
_cell.length_c   1.000
_cell.angle_alpha   90.00
_cell.angle_beta   90.00
_cell.angle_gamma   90.00
#
_symmetry.space_group_name_H-M   'P 1'
#
loop_
_entity.id
_entity.type
_entity.pdbx_description
1 polymer ?
#
loop_
_entity_poly.entity_id
_entity_poly.type
_entity_poly.pdbx_seq_one_letter_code
_entity_poly.pdbx_strand_id
1 'polypeptide(L)'
;MARLGKNRHSDNHLQIGWNCAKLGTLIFPLFPALGAVGLVLAVGDTWRQNYASMISKPLNWGLAILSIWLLITASLAFNPTEAFLGLGNFIPFFAVFAAFSTLIKTPAQLRQLAWILVIPSLAVTILGFAQMVLGWTSPKVLSLVFGSTLVANGNPPDRMDSVFSYANILAAYLQIPLILGIGLWIERFQARGWSWHRFDYPLLFLSVVVIGNAIALVLTNSRNAWIIAVLACLAFALYLGWYWLVTAVTAAVGSILWASFGPILGRQWLRSIVPAYFWMRLSDQLYPDRPIATLRTTQWKFTWSMIQERPWLGWGLRNFTPLYQSQMEVWLGHPHNLPLMLTAETGIPGTLMLSGLVAWIIVQGIQLLRVWSTVATPTTRQDWHQDNLILFSYLVAFGSCTLFNLLDVTLFDFRVNTLGWLLLSAIRGVACHI
;
A
#
# COMPACT_ATOMS: atom_id res chain seq x y z
N MET A 1 11.01 -10.56 -22.86
CA MET A 1 10.68 -11.90 -22.30
C MET A 1 11.90 -12.72 -21.84
N ALA A 2 13.12 -12.50 -22.33
CA ALA A 2 14.29 -13.33 -21.96
C ALA A 2 14.89 -13.13 -20.53
N ARG A 3 14.38 -12.21 -19.71
CA ARG A 3 14.90 -11.91 -18.35
C ARG A 3 13.94 -12.20 -17.19
N LEU A 4 12.73 -12.70 -17.47
CA LEU A 4 11.95 -13.36 -16.42
C LEU A 4 12.68 -14.67 -16.16
N GLY A 5 13.45 -14.75 -15.07
CA GLY A 5 14.15 -15.98 -14.67
C GLY A 5 13.22 -17.18 -14.78
N LYS A 6 13.78 -18.39 -15.03
CA LYS A 6 13.01 -19.64 -15.18
C LYS A 6 11.80 -19.60 -14.25
N ASN A 7 10.60 -19.94 -14.73
CA ASN A 7 9.35 -19.96 -13.94
C ASN A 7 9.40 -20.88 -12.69
N ARG A 8 10.56 -21.50 -12.44
CA ARG A 8 10.87 -22.34 -11.30
C ARG A 8 11.35 -21.51 -10.11
N HIS A 9 10.84 -21.86 -8.95
CA HIS A 9 11.29 -21.40 -7.65
C HIS A 9 12.74 -21.89 -7.42
N SER A 10 13.54 -21.14 -6.63
CA SER A 10 14.93 -21.52 -6.33
C SER A 10 15.04 -22.82 -5.52
N ASP A 11 13.98 -23.12 -4.78
CA ASP A 11 13.77 -24.36 -4.02
C ASP A 11 12.59 -25.14 -4.63
N ASN A 12 12.86 -26.34 -5.15
CA ASN A 12 11.86 -27.14 -5.86
C ASN A 12 10.67 -27.54 -4.97
N HIS A 13 10.86 -27.70 -3.66
CA HIS A 13 9.77 -28.08 -2.77
C HIS A 13 8.69 -26.98 -2.74
N LEU A 14 9.13 -25.72 -2.74
CA LEU A 14 8.26 -24.54 -2.69
C LEU A 14 7.64 -24.16 -4.04
N GLN A 15 7.83 -24.96 -5.09
CA GLN A 15 7.32 -24.65 -6.43
C GLN A 15 5.79 -24.56 -6.47
N ILE A 16 5.10 -25.47 -5.76
CA ILE A 16 3.63 -25.51 -5.72
C ILE A 16 3.11 -24.25 -5.04
N GLY A 17 3.60 -23.96 -3.83
CA GLY A 17 3.31 -22.71 -3.12
C GLY A 17 3.57 -21.46 -3.96
N TRP A 18 4.69 -21.43 -4.71
CA TRP A 18 4.99 -20.30 -5.61
C TRP A 18 4.00 -20.17 -6.77
N ASN A 19 3.58 -21.28 -7.38
CA ASN A 19 2.57 -21.24 -8.45
C ASN A 19 1.20 -20.78 -7.92
N CYS A 20 0.79 -21.28 -6.74
CA CYS A 20 -0.43 -20.84 -6.06
C CYS A 20 -0.37 -19.35 -5.71
N ALA A 21 0.77 -18.87 -5.21
CA ALA A 21 1.00 -17.45 -4.90
C ALA A 21 0.86 -16.58 -6.14
N LYS A 22 1.48 -16.97 -7.26
CA LYS A 22 1.40 -16.23 -8.53
C LYS A 22 -0.03 -16.16 -9.05
N LEU A 23 -0.71 -17.29 -9.13
CA LEU A 23 -2.09 -17.36 -9.65
C LEU A 23 -3.06 -16.62 -8.73
N GLY A 24 -2.95 -16.85 -7.41
CA GLY A 24 -3.75 -16.17 -6.40
C GLY A 24 -3.61 -14.65 -6.51
N THR A 25 -2.36 -14.15 -6.47
CA THR A 25 -2.09 -12.70 -6.54
C THR A 25 -2.57 -12.08 -7.86
N LEU A 26 -2.44 -12.79 -9.00
CA LEU A 26 -2.90 -12.29 -10.30
C LEU A 26 -4.41 -12.06 -10.34
N ILE A 27 -5.17 -13.00 -9.78
CA ILE A 27 -6.64 -12.98 -9.78
C ILE A 27 -7.18 -12.03 -8.71
N PHE A 28 -6.48 -11.92 -7.59
CA PHE A 28 -6.97 -11.32 -6.34
C PHE A 28 -7.55 -9.89 -6.44
N PRO A 29 -6.99 -8.94 -7.22
CA PRO A 29 -7.57 -7.61 -7.31
C PRO A 29 -8.97 -7.59 -7.94
N LEU A 30 -9.24 -8.51 -8.87
CA LEU A 30 -10.51 -8.61 -9.59
C LEU A 30 -11.45 -9.65 -8.97
N PHE A 31 -10.93 -10.76 -8.45
CA PHE A 31 -11.74 -11.79 -7.82
C PHE A 31 -11.15 -12.16 -6.45
N PRO A 32 -11.38 -11.32 -5.42
CA PRO A 32 -10.71 -11.46 -4.13
C PRO A 32 -10.97 -12.82 -3.46
N ALA A 33 -12.18 -13.37 -3.56
CA ALA A 33 -12.49 -14.68 -2.98
C ALA A 33 -11.67 -15.81 -3.62
N LEU A 34 -11.65 -15.90 -4.96
CA LEU A 34 -10.87 -16.92 -5.67
C LEU A 34 -9.35 -16.70 -5.53
N GLY A 35 -8.91 -15.45 -5.61
CA GLY A 35 -7.50 -15.11 -5.39
C GLY A 35 -7.03 -15.49 -3.97
N ALA A 36 -7.88 -15.28 -2.96
CA ALA A 36 -7.60 -15.66 -1.58
C ALA A 36 -7.41 -17.17 -1.42
N VAL A 37 -8.18 -18.01 -2.13
CA VAL A 37 -7.96 -19.46 -2.11
C VAL A 37 -6.55 -19.80 -2.57
N GLY A 38 -6.09 -19.21 -3.68
CA GLY A 38 -4.72 -19.40 -4.16
C GLY A 38 -3.65 -18.95 -3.16
N LEU A 39 -3.86 -17.80 -2.50
CA LEU A 39 -2.96 -17.28 -1.47
C LEU A 39 -2.94 -18.18 -0.22
N VAL A 40 -4.10 -18.66 0.24
CA VAL A 40 -4.20 -19.57 1.39
C VAL A 40 -3.51 -20.90 1.11
N LEU A 41 -3.67 -21.45 -0.10
CA LEU A 41 -2.95 -22.66 -0.52
C LEU A 41 -1.43 -22.42 -0.53
N ALA A 42 -0.97 -21.26 -0.98
CA ALA A 42 0.44 -20.89 -0.94
C ALA A 42 0.98 -20.79 0.50
N VAL A 43 0.20 -20.17 1.40
CA VAL A 43 0.52 -20.08 2.83
C VAL A 43 0.59 -21.48 3.44
N GLY A 44 -0.44 -22.30 3.26
CA GLY A 44 -0.51 -23.66 3.82
C GLY A 44 0.61 -24.57 3.33
N ASP A 45 0.91 -24.55 2.02
CA ASP A 45 2.02 -25.33 1.46
C ASP A 45 3.37 -24.88 2.03
N THR A 46 3.60 -23.57 2.12
CA THR A 46 4.85 -23.02 2.67
C THR A 46 5.00 -23.39 4.15
N TRP A 47 3.95 -23.22 4.95
CA TRP A 47 3.91 -23.62 6.37
C TRP A 47 4.19 -25.10 6.56
N ARG A 48 3.54 -25.97 5.78
CA ARG A 48 3.78 -27.41 5.82
C ARG A 48 5.24 -27.77 5.55
N GLN A 49 5.87 -27.14 4.56
CA GLN A 49 7.23 -27.50 4.14
C GLN A 49 8.32 -26.89 5.03
N ASN A 50 8.09 -25.71 5.60
CA ASN A 50 9.13 -24.94 6.31
C ASN A 50 8.76 -24.59 7.76
N TYR A 51 7.84 -25.34 8.39
CA TYR A 51 7.35 -25.08 9.75
C TYR A 51 8.47 -24.82 10.76
N ALA A 52 9.41 -25.77 10.88
CA ALA A 52 10.53 -25.69 11.84
C ALA A 52 11.41 -24.45 11.63
N SER A 53 11.66 -24.08 10.36
CA SER A 53 12.42 -22.88 10.01
C SER A 53 11.65 -21.60 10.32
N MET A 54 10.32 -21.61 10.17
CA MET A 54 9.51 -20.43 10.47
C MET A 54 9.35 -20.17 11.96
N ILE A 55 9.15 -21.21 12.78
CA ILE A 55 9.01 -21.04 14.23
C ILE A 55 10.33 -20.69 14.93
N SER A 56 11.49 -20.87 14.28
CA SER A 56 12.78 -20.49 14.84
C SER A 56 13.17 -19.03 14.58
N LYS A 57 12.45 -18.31 13.69
CA LYS A 57 12.76 -16.92 13.33
C LYS A 57 12.34 -15.93 14.44
N PRO A 58 13.26 -15.10 15.00
CA PRO A 58 12.93 -14.14 16.06
C PRO A 58 11.81 -13.14 15.70
N LEU A 59 11.74 -12.73 14.43
CA LEU A 59 10.69 -11.81 13.97
C LEU A 59 9.29 -12.44 14.06
N ASN A 60 9.19 -13.75 13.80
CA ASN A 60 7.92 -14.48 13.93
C ASN A 60 7.53 -14.65 15.40
N TRP A 61 8.49 -14.77 16.32
CA TRP A 61 8.22 -14.67 17.76
C TRP A 61 7.67 -13.31 18.15
N GLY A 62 8.22 -12.22 17.61
CA GLY A 62 7.66 -10.87 17.81
C GLY A 62 6.19 -10.77 17.37
N LEU A 63 5.84 -11.35 16.23
CA LEU A 63 4.45 -11.41 15.75
C LEU A 63 3.56 -12.34 16.59
N ALA A 64 4.10 -13.45 17.11
CA ALA A 64 3.38 -14.34 18.01
C ALA A 64 3.07 -13.64 19.35
N ILE A 65 4.05 -12.94 19.92
CA ILE A 65 3.86 -12.11 21.13
C ILE A 65 2.84 -11.01 20.85
N LEU A 66 2.89 -10.37 19.69
CA LEU A 66 1.85 -9.41 19.28
C LEU A 66 0.46 -10.04 19.17
N SER A 67 0.36 -11.25 18.65
CA SER A 67 -0.92 -11.97 18.59
C SER A 67 -1.51 -12.19 19.98
N ILE A 68 -0.68 -12.61 20.94
CA ILE A 68 -1.09 -12.78 22.34
C ILE A 68 -1.53 -11.45 22.94
N TRP A 69 -0.76 -10.38 22.71
CA TRP A 69 -1.13 -9.03 23.15
C TRP A 69 -2.49 -8.60 22.59
N LEU A 70 -2.71 -8.78 21.30
CA LEU A 70 -3.96 -8.44 20.64
C LEU A 70 -5.15 -9.25 21.20
N LEU A 71 -4.97 -10.55 21.49
CA LEU A 71 -5.99 -11.38 22.14
C LEU A 71 -6.34 -10.87 23.55
N ILE A 72 -5.35 -10.45 24.33
CA ILE A 72 -5.56 -9.85 25.66
C ILE A 72 -6.35 -8.54 25.52
N THR A 73 -5.91 -7.63 24.65
CA THR A 73 -6.60 -6.34 24.45
C THR A 73 -8.01 -6.51 23.91
N ALA A 74 -8.27 -7.52 23.07
CA ALA A 74 -9.61 -7.82 22.57
C ALA A 74 -10.53 -8.37 23.67
N SER A 75 -9.99 -9.19 24.57
CA SER A 75 -10.74 -9.74 25.71
C SER A 75 -11.11 -8.68 26.75
N LEU A 76 -10.28 -7.66 26.90
CA LEU A 76 -10.45 -6.55 27.85
C LEU A 76 -11.01 -5.27 27.20
N ALA A 77 -11.47 -5.37 25.95
CA ALA A 77 -12.00 -4.26 25.18
C ALA A 77 -13.32 -3.72 25.74
N PHE A 78 -13.69 -2.51 25.35
CA PHE A 78 -15.01 -1.95 25.68
C PHE A 78 -16.15 -2.76 25.05
N ASN A 79 -15.99 -3.13 23.78
CA ASN A 79 -16.82 -4.11 23.08
C ASN A 79 -15.92 -5.26 22.59
N PRO A 80 -15.85 -6.38 23.35
CA PRO A 80 -15.04 -7.53 22.98
C PRO A 80 -15.43 -8.15 21.65
N THR A 81 -16.72 -8.23 21.32
CA THR A 81 -17.19 -8.81 20.05
C THR A 81 -16.60 -8.07 18.86
N GLU A 82 -16.68 -6.74 18.85
CA GLU A 82 -16.05 -5.91 17.81
C GLU A 82 -14.53 -6.08 17.80
N ALA A 83 -13.89 -6.16 18.97
CA ALA A 83 -12.44 -6.31 19.05
C ALA A 83 -11.95 -7.66 18.49
N PHE A 84 -12.66 -8.75 18.75
CA PHE A 84 -12.36 -10.06 18.17
C PHE A 84 -12.52 -10.07 16.64
N LEU A 85 -13.54 -9.39 16.09
CA LEU A 85 -13.64 -9.21 14.64
C LEU A 85 -12.47 -8.37 14.09
N GLY A 86 -11.97 -7.42 14.88
CA GLY A 86 -10.80 -6.61 14.55
C GLY A 86 -9.53 -7.44 14.35
N LEU A 87 -9.36 -8.54 15.10
CA LEU A 87 -8.21 -9.45 14.98
C LEU A 87 -8.07 -10.05 13.58
N GLY A 88 -9.17 -10.19 12.85
CA GLY A 88 -9.18 -10.65 11.46
C GLY A 88 -8.35 -9.79 10.52
N ASN A 89 -8.09 -8.53 10.87
CA ASN A 89 -7.25 -7.61 10.09
C ASN A 89 -5.75 -7.73 10.41
N PHE A 90 -5.35 -8.60 11.35
CA PHE A 90 -3.96 -8.75 11.79
C PHE A 90 -3.49 -10.21 11.86
N ILE A 91 -4.08 -11.04 12.71
CA ILE A 91 -3.52 -12.37 13.05
C ILE A 91 -3.38 -13.27 11.81
N PRO A 92 -4.39 -13.38 10.91
CA PRO A 92 -4.23 -14.15 9.68
C PRO A 92 -3.08 -13.63 8.80
N PHE A 93 -2.87 -12.31 8.80
CA PHE A 93 -1.83 -11.67 8.02
C PHE A 93 -0.43 -11.84 8.60
N PHE A 94 -0.28 -12.08 9.90
CA PHE A 94 1.02 -12.48 10.46
C PHE A 94 1.44 -13.86 9.94
N ALA A 95 0.48 -14.78 9.75
CA ALA A 95 0.74 -16.08 9.13
C ALA A 95 1.05 -15.96 7.63
N VAL A 96 0.34 -15.08 6.91
CA VAL A 96 0.69 -14.69 5.54
C VAL A 96 2.12 -14.14 5.50
N PHE A 97 2.47 -13.26 6.45
CA PHE A 97 3.77 -12.62 6.48
C PHE A 97 4.92 -13.63 6.61
N ALA A 98 4.80 -14.54 7.59
CA ALA A 98 5.80 -15.58 7.86
C ALA A 98 5.99 -16.53 6.67
N ALA A 99 4.89 -16.93 6.02
CA ALA A 99 4.93 -17.78 4.84
C ALA A 99 5.59 -17.05 3.66
N PHE A 100 5.09 -15.88 3.27
CA PHE A 100 5.58 -15.19 2.08
C PHE A 100 7.00 -14.65 2.23
N SER A 101 7.45 -14.28 3.43
CA SER A 101 8.85 -13.93 3.69
C SER A 101 9.79 -15.14 3.61
N THR A 102 9.27 -16.37 3.66
CA THR A 102 10.02 -17.61 3.42
C THR A 102 9.93 -18.06 1.96
N LEU A 103 8.81 -17.76 1.29
CA LEU A 103 8.57 -18.09 -0.11
C LEU A 103 9.31 -17.16 -1.08
N ILE A 104 9.44 -15.87 -0.77
CA ILE A 104 10.10 -14.90 -1.65
C ILE A 104 11.55 -14.73 -1.22
N LYS A 105 12.50 -15.25 -2.00
CA LYS A 105 13.93 -15.29 -1.62
C LYS A 105 14.84 -14.49 -2.56
N THR A 106 14.39 -14.16 -3.77
CA THR A 106 15.27 -13.60 -4.82
C THR A 106 14.70 -12.36 -5.51
N PRO A 107 15.55 -11.48 -6.07
CA PRO A 107 15.11 -10.34 -6.88
C PRO A 107 14.32 -10.74 -8.13
N ALA A 108 14.62 -11.91 -8.71
CA ALA A 108 13.85 -12.46 -9.83
C ALA A 108 12.39 -12.74 -9.43
N GLN A 109 12.16 -13.24 -8.20
CA GLN A 109 10.80 -13.42 -7.66
C GLN A 109 10.12 -12.08 -7.37
N LEU A 110 10.85 -11.06 -6.91
CA LEU A 110 10.31 -9.69 -6.79
C LEU A 110 9.81 -9.18 -8.15
N ARG A 111 10.60 -9.33 -9.22
CA ARG A 111 10.18 -8.94 -10.56
C ARG A 111 8.95 -9.70 -11.03
N GLN A 112 8.91 -11.02 -10.85
CA GLN A 112 7.75 -11.83 -11.21
C GLN A 112 6.50 -11.36 -10.46
N LEU A 113 6.60 -11.14 -9.15
CA LEU A 113 5.50 -10.68 -8.33
C LEU A 113 5.07 -9.25 -8.70
N ALA A 114 6.01 -8.35 -9.01
CA ALA A 114 5.71 -7.01 -9.49
C ALA A 114 4.90 -7.03 -10.79
N TRP A 115 5.31 -7.84 -11.78
CA TRP A 115 4.52 -8.04 -13.00
C TRP A 115 3.12 -8.54 -12.70
N ILE A 116 2.99 -9.51 -11.79
CA ILE A 116 1.71 -10.10 -11.39
C ILE A 116 0.80 -9.09 -10.67
N LEU A 117 1.37 -8.12 -9.94
CA LEU A 117 0.62 -7.04 -9.32
C LEU A 117 0.21 -5.95 -10.33
N VAL A 118 1.05 -5.69 -11.33
CA VAL A 118 0.84 -4.66 -12.36
C VAL A 118 -0.19 -5.10 -13.40
N ILE A 119 -0.13 -6.34 -13.88
CA ILE A 119 -1.04 -6.84 -14.94
C ILE A 119 -2.53 -6.64 -14.63
N PRO A 120 -3.07 -7.06 -13.47
CA PRO A 120 -4.50 -6.94 -13.18
C PRO A 120 -4.95 -5.50 -13.00
N SER A 121 -4.03 -4.57 -12.69
CA SER A 121 -4.37 -3.14 -12.58
C SER A 121 -4.89 -2.55 -13.90
N LEU A 122 -4.49 -3.11 -15.06
CA LEU A 122 -5.04 -2.73 -16.35
C LEU A 122 -6.55 -2.99 -16.43
N ALA A 123 -6.99 -4.18 -15.98
CA ALA A 123 -8.41 -4.49 -15.96
C ALA A 123 -9.15 -3.61 -14.96
N VAL A 124 -8.61 -3.41 -13.75
CA VAL A 124 -9.20 -2.51 -12.74
C VAL A 124 -9.38 -1.09 -13.29
N THR A 125 -8.38 -0.57 -14.01
CA THR A 125 -8.45 0.78 -14.61
C THR A 125 -9.43 0.85 -15.78
N ILE A 126 -9.47 -0.15 -16.67
CA ILE A 126 -10.47 -0.23 -17.74
C ILE A 126 -11.90 -0.24 -17.16
N LEU A 127 -12.15 -1.05 -16.13
CA LEU A 127 -13.47 -1.12 -15.48
C LEU A 127 -13.86 0.23 -14.87
N GLY A 128 -12.93 0.93 -14.22
CA GLY A 128 -13.24 2.25 -13.69
C GLY A 128 -13.30 3.36 -14.76
N PHE A 129 -12.64 3.24 -15.90
CA PHE A 129 -12.91 4.14 -17.03
C PHE A 129 -14.31 3.90 -17.61
N ALA A 130 -14.74 2.65 -17.74
CA ALA A 130 -16.12 2.34 -18.12
C ALA A 130 -17.13 2.89 -17.09
N GLN A 131 -16.80 2.83 -15.80
CA GLN A 131 -17.59 3.43 -14.74
C GLN A 131 -17.75 4.96 -14.90
N MET A 132 -16.65 5.67 -15.17
CA MET A 132 -16.63 7.14 -15.20
C MET A 132 -17.09 7.72 -16.55
N VAL A 133 -16.76 7.08 -17.67
CA VAL A 133 -17.05 7.60 -19.01
C VAL A 133 -18.37 7.09 -19.56
N LEU A 134 -18.68 5.81 -19.32
CA LEU A 134 -19.88 5.16 -19.86
C LEU A 134 -21.02 5.09 -18.84
N GLY A 135 -20.81 5.56 -17.60
CA GLY A 135 -21.78 5.43 -16.52
C GLY A 135 -22.11 3.96 -16.19
N TRP A 136 -21.16 3.04 -16.45
CA TRP A 136 -21.47 1.62 -16.36
C TRP A 136 -21.64 1.17 -14.91
N THR A 137 -22.74 0.45 -14.66
CA THR A 137 -23.04 -0.23 -13.40
C THR A 137 -23.02 -1.73 -13.63
N SER A 138 -22.29 -2.47 -12.81
CA SER A 138 -22.23 -3.94 -12.94
C SER A 138 -23.52 -4.59 -12.42
N PRO A 139 -24.02 -5.66 -13.05
CA PRO A 139 -25.08 -6.49 -12.47
C PRO A 139 -24.72 -6.98 -11.08
N LYS A 140 -25.70 -7.08 -10.17
CA LYS A 140 -25.48 -7.52 -8.77
C LYS A 140 -24.78 -8.89 -8.68
N VAL A 141 -25.01 -9.79 -9.63
CA VAL A 141 -24.35 -11.12 -9.67
C VAL A 141 -22.82 -11.00 -9.77
N LEU A 142 -22.31 -9.96 -10.45
CA LEU A 142 -20.87 -9.74 -10.56
C LEU A 142 -20.22 -9.28 -9.25
N SER A 143 -20.99 -8.89 -8.22
CA SER A 143 -20.41 -8.59 -6.90
C SER A 143 -19.84 -9.82 -6.21
N LEU A 144 -20.33 -11.03 -6.55
CA LEU A 144 -19.75 -12.29 -6.10
C LEU A 144 -18.33 -12.50 -6.66
N VAL A 145 -18.08 -11.95 -7.86
CA VAL A 145 -16.78 -12.00 -8.51
C VAL A 145 -15.92 -10.86 -7.98
N PHE A 146 -16.34 -9.61 -8.16
CA PHE A 146 -15.54 -8.42 -7.84
C PHE A 146 -15.39 -8.14 -6.33
N GLY A 147 -16.21 -8.77 -5.49
CA GLY A 147 -16.34 -8.43 -4.07
C GLY A 147 -17.10 -7.12 -3.83
N SER A 148 -17.53 -6.45 -4.89
CA SER A 148 -18.31 -5.20 -4.87
C SER A 148 -19.09 -5.02 -6.17
N THR A 149 -20.07 -4.14 -6.17
CA THR A 149 -20.73 -3.69 -7.40
C THR A 149 -20.04 -2.46 -7.93
N LEU A 150 -19.70 -2.43 -9.22
CA LEU A 150 -19.41 -1.16 -9.90
C LEU A 150 -20.68 -0.30 -9.90
N VAL A 151 -20.58 0.91 -9.37
CA VAL A 151 -21.66 1.90 -9.33
C VAL A 151 -21.35 3.02 -10.32
N ALA A 152 -22.31 3.41 -11.17
CA ALA A 152 -22.13 4.53 -12.10
C ALA A 152 -21.61 5.78 -11.39
N ASN A 153 -20.67 6.50 -12.03
CA ASN A 153 -20.00 7.70 -11.50
C ASN A 153 -19.18 7.50 -10.20
N GLY A 154 -19.06 6.26 -9.72
CA GLY A 154 -18.23 5.87 -8.60
C GLY A 154 -18.77 6.25 -7.23
N ASN A 155 -17.97 5.94 -6.19
CA ASN A 155 -18.31 6.18 -4.79
C ASN A 155 -17.14 6.82 -4.02
N PRO A 156 -17.28 8.03 -3.47
CA PRO A 156 -18.43 8.95 -3.60
C PRO A 156 -18.70 9.35 -5.07
N PRO A 157 -19.87 9.95 -5.38
CA PRO A 157 -20.16 10.42 -6.72
C PRO A 157 -19.03 11.28 -7.30
N ASP A 158 -18.78 11.10 -8.60
CA ASP A 158 -17.71 11.73 -9.39
C ASP A 158 -16.28 11.32 -8.97
N ARG A 159 -16.14 10.23 -8.22
CA ARG A 159 -14.84 9.69 -7.81
C ARG A 159 -14.76 8.22 -8.17
N MET A 160 -13.82 7.90 -9.06
CA MET A 160 -13.58 6.54 -9.51
C MET A 160 -13.25 5.63 -8.33
N ASP A 161 -13.98 4.52 -8.18
CA ASP A 161 -13.75 3.48 -7.19
C ASP A 161 -13.66 2.07 -7.81
N SER A 162 -14.06 1.89 -9.07
CA SER A 162 -13.95 0.63 -9.81
C SER A 162 -14.51 -0.55 -8.99
N VAL A 163 -13.77 -1.65 -8.87
CA VAL A 163 -14.14 -2.81 -8.06
C VAL A 163 -13.87 -2.64 -6.55
N PHE A 164 -13.49 -1.46 -6.06
CA PHE A 164 -13.02 -1.24 -4.69
C PHE A 164 -14.02 -0.61 -3.72
N SER A 165 -15.31 -0.50 -4.09
CA SER A 165 -16.43 0.03 -3.27
C SER A 165 -16.31 1.48 -2.80
N TYR A 166 -15.10 2.05 -2.78
CA TYR A 166 -14.80 3.40 -2.35
C TYR A 166 -13.50 3.94 -2.97
N ALA A 167 -13.52 5.19 -3.41
CA ALA A 167 -12.46 5.80 -4.20
C ALA A 167 -11.10 5.85 -3.47
N ASN A 168 -11.09 6.05 -2.15
CA ASN A 168 -9.82 6.03 -1.39
C ASN A 168 -9.19 4.64 -1.34
N ILE A 169 -10.00 3.58 -1.32
CA ILE A 169 -9.51 2.20 -1.34
C ILE A 169 -8.91 1.88 -2.71
N LEU A 170 -9.61 2.26 -3.80
CA LEU A 170 -9.04 2.17 -5.14
C LEU A 170 -7.72 2.94 -5.23
N ALA A 171 -7.67 4.16 -4.70
CA ALA A 171 -6.47 4.99 -4.75
C ALA A 171 -5.29 4.34 -4.01
N ALA A 172 -5.53 3.76 -2.83
CA ALA A 172 -4.53 3.03 -2.08
C ALA A 172 -4.04 1.79 -2.83
N TYR A 173 -4.96 1.05 -3.47
CA TYR A 173 -4.61 -0.06 -4.34
C TYR A 173 -3.74 0.39 -5.51
N LEU A 174 -4.15 1.40 -6.29
CA LEU A 174 -3.50 1.85 -7.52
C LEU A 174 -2.07 2.37 -7.32
N GLN A 175 -1.73 2.86 -6.12
CA GLN A 175 -0.35 3.25 -5.82
C GLN A 175 0.63 2.09 -5.97
N ILE A 176 0.25 0.90 -5.53
CA ILE A 176 1.11 -0.29 -5.56
C ILE A 176 1.51 -0.65 -7.01
N PRO A 177 0.58 -0.95 -7.94
CA PRO A 177 0.94 -1.26 -9.32
C PRO A 177 1.47 -0.05 -10.08
N LEU A 178 1.11 1.20 -9.72
CA LEU A 178 1.74 2.38 -10.32
C LEU A 178 3.24 2.43 -10.01
N ILE A 179 3.63 2.32 -8.74
CA ILE A 179 5.02 2.41 -8.30
C ILE A 179 5.85 1.22 -8.80
N LEU A 180 5.31 0.00 -8.67
CA LEU A 180 5.97 -1.19 -9.21
C LEU A 180 6.06 -1.14 -10.74
N GLY A 181 5.03 -0.63 -11.41
CA GLY A 181 5.00 -0.43 -12.86
C GLY A 181 6.05 0.57 -13.33
N ILE A 182 6.23 1.69 -12.62
CA ILE A 182 7.31 2.66 -12.87
C ILE A 182 8.68 2.00 -12.71
N GLY A 183 8.90 1.24 -11.64
CA GLY A 183 10.15 0.49 -11.43
C GLY A 183 10.48 -0.46 -12.57
N LEU A 184 9.51 -1.29 -12.98
CA LEU A 184 9.65 -2.21 -14.11
C LEU A 184 9.85 -1.48 -15.44
N TRP A 185 9.18 -0.34 -15.64
CA TRP A 185 9.31 0.48 -16.84
C TRP A 185 10.71 1.08 -16.95
N ILE A 186 11.25 1.64 -15.86
CA ILE A 186 12.62 2.18 -15.79
C ILE A 186 13.63 1.07 -16.07
N GLU A 187 13.50 -0.08 -15.39
CA GLU A 187 14.40 -1.22 -15.58
C GLU A 187 14.44 -1.66 -17.05
N ARG A 188 13.26 -1.79 -17.67
CA ARG A 188 13.14 -2.21 -19.07
C ARG A 188 13.67 -1.15 -20.04
N PHE A 189 13.39 0.12 -19.78
CA PHE A 189 13.85 1.24 -20.59
C PHE A 189 15.38 1.34 -20.59
N GLN A 190 16.01 1.25 -19.43
CA GLN A 190 17.47 1.25 -19.29
C GLN A 190 18.10 0.03 -19.97
N ALA A 191 17.48 -1.15 -19.86
CA ALA A 191 17.96 -2.37 -20.51
C ALA A 191 17.84 -2.36 -22.05
N ARG A 192 16.97 -1.52 -22.63
CA ARG A 192 16.76 -1.43 -24.08
C ARG A 192 17.94 -0.75 -24.80
N GLY A 193 18.67 0.15 -24.12
CA GLY A 193 19.69 0.99 -24.75
C GLY A 193 19.14 1.85 -25.91
N TRP A 194 20.03 2.41 -26.74
CA TRP A 194 19.67 3.27 -27.89
C TRP A 194 19.25 2.47 -29.15
N SER A 195 18.83 1.21 -29.00
CA SER A 195 18.41 0.40 -30.14
C SER A 195 16.93 0.65 -30.48
N TRP A 196 16.70 1.62 -31.36
CA TRP A 196 15.38 2.06 -31.83
C TRP A 196 14.68 1.08 -32.79
N HIS A 197 15.37 0.03 -33.26
CA HIS A 197 14.96 -0.75 -34.44
C HIS A 197 14.01 -1.93 -34.15
N ARG A 198 13.60 -2.16 -32.89
CA ARG A 198 12.61 -3.20 -32.54
C ARG A 198 11.53 -2.67 -31.60
N PHE A 199 10.30 -3.08 -31.86
CA PHE A 199 9.14 -2.78 -31.04
C PHE A 199 9.18 -3.62 -29.75
N ASP A 200 9.20 -2.96 -28.58
CA ASP A 200 9.25 -3.63 -27.27
C ASP A 200 7.86 -3.69 -26.65
N TYR A 201 7.10 -4.74 -26.98
CA TYR A 201 5.73 -4.93 -26.50
C TYR A 201 5.59 -4.83 -24.95
N PRO A 202 6.49 -5.45 -24.14
CA PRO A 202 6.50 -5.23 -22.69
C PRO A 202 6.60 -3.76 -22.26
N LEU A 203 7.45 -2.96 -22.93
CA LEU A 203 7.61 -1.56 -22.60
C LEU A 203 6.38 -0.74 -23.00
N LEU A 204 5.77 -1.04 -24.16
CA LEU A 204 4.49 -0.44 -24.56
C LEU A 204 3.40 -0.77 -23.55
N PHE A 205 3.27 -2.04 -23.17
CA PHE A 205 2.30 -2.48 -22.16
C PHE A 205 2.50 -1.73 -20.84
N LEU A 206 3.73 -1.68 -20.31
CA LEU A 206 4.03 -0.94 -19.09
C LEU A 206 3.72 0.54 -19.22
N SER A 207 3.97 1.15 -20.39
CA SER A 207 3.65 2.56 -20.64
C SER A 207 2.13 2.80 -20.56
N VAL A 208 1.33 1.94 -21.20
CA VAL A 208 -0.14 2.01 -21.14
C VAL A 208 -0.64 1.83 -19.71
N VAL A 209 -0.10 0.85 -18.97
CA VAL A 209 -0.54 0.58 -17.60
C VAL A 209 -0.14 1.68 -16.63
N VAL A 210 1.09 2.21 -16.71
CA VAL A 210 1.55 3.31 -15.85
C VAL A 210 0.72 4.57 -16.11
N ILE A 211 0.50 4.93 -17.38
CA ILE A 211 -0.32 6.09 -17.74
C ILE A 211 -1.78 5.88 -17.30
N GLY A 212 -2.35 4.71 -17.58
CA GLY A 212 -3.71 4.35 -17.18
C GLY A 212 -3.91 4.40 -15.66
N ASN A 213 -2.99 3.82 -14.89
CA ASN A 213 -2.99 3.88 -13.43
C ASN A 213 -2.84 5.32 -12.92
N ALA A 214 -1.99 6.15 -13.53
CA ALA A 214 -1.83 7.55 -13.14
C ALA A 214 -3.11 8.36 -13.40
N ILE A 215 -3.74 8.21 -14.56
CA ILE A 215 -5.02 8.85 -14.87
C ILE A 215 -6.11 8.37 -13.90
N ALA A 216 -6.23 7.06 -13.69
CA ALA A 216 -7.18 6.49 -12.74
C ALA A 216 -6.96 7.01 -11.31
N LEU A 217 -5.71 7.13 -10.87
CA LEU A 217 -5.37 7.72 -9.57
C LEU A 217 -5.85 9.17 -9.45
N VAL A 218 -5.74 9.96 -10.52
CA VAL A 218 -6.31 11.31 -10.61
C VAL A 218 -7.83 11.25 -10.48
N LEU A 219 -8.51 10.36 -11.22
CA LEU A 219 -9.97 10.21 -11.19
C LEU A 219 -10.53 9.73 -9.85
N THR A 220 -9.72 9.13 -8.96
CA THR A 220 -10.16 8.85 -7.58
C THR A 220 -10.41 10.11 -6.75
N ASN A 221 -9.91 11.27 -7.19
CA ASN A 221 -9.95 12.56 -6.49
C ASN A 221 -9.45 12.47 -5.03
N SER A 222 -8.54 11.54 -4.74
CA SER A 222 -7.94 11.36 -3.43
C SER A 222 -6.69 12.22 -3.28
N ARG A 223 -6.80 13.32 -2.51
CA ARG A 223 -5.68 14.24 -2.24
C ARG A 223 -4.47 13.52 -1.65
N ASN A 224 -4.72 12.62 -0.70
CA ASN A 224 -3.69 11.79 -0.08
C ASN A 224 -2.92 11.00 -1.15
N ALA A 225 -3.66 10.41 -2.09
CA ALA A 225 -3.09 9.57 -3.13
C ALA A 225 -2.20 10.35 -4.10
N TRP A 226 -2.62 11.56 -4.51
CA TRP A 226 -1.88 12.41 -5.43
C TRP A 226 -0.54 12.86 -4.85
N ILE A 227 -0.55 13.31 -3.60
CA ILE A 227 0.68 13.75 -2.91
C ILE A 227 1.67 12.60 -2.82
N ILE A 228 1.20 11.42 -2.42
CA ILE A 228 2.06 10.24 -2.30
C ILE A 228 2.59 9.78 -3.66
N ALA A 229 1.80 9.86 -4.74
CA ALA A 229 2.30 9.55 -6.08
C ALA A 229 3.41 10.53 -6.52
N VAL A 230 3.27 11.82 -6.22
CA VAL A 230 4.34 12.81 -6.45
C VAL A 230 5.58 12.47 -5.63
N LEU A 231 5.43 12.12 -4.35
CA LEU A 231 6.55 11.70 -3.50
C LEU A 231 7.23 10.43 -4.02
N ALA A 232 6.48 9.45 -4.54
CA ALA A 232 7.03 8.26 -5.15
C ALA A 232 7.83 8.58 -6.43
N CYS A 233 7.29 9.44 -7.30
CA CYS A 233 8.03 9.93 -8.48
C CYS A 233 9.31 10.67 -8.09
N LEU A 234 9.26 11.50 -7.03
CA LEU A 234 10.44 12.17 -6.48
C LEU A 234 11.46 11.18 -5.93
N ALA A 235 11.02 10.11 -5.27
CA ALA A 235 11.90 9.05 -4.78
C ALA A 235 12.65 8.38 -5.95
N PHE A 236 11.97 8.06 -7.05
CA PHE A 236 12.63 7.57 -8.27
C PHE A 236 13.55 8.61 -8.90
N ALA A 237 13.15 9.88 -8.98
CA ALA A 237 13.99 10.94 -9.51
C ALA A 237 15.29 11.11 -8.70
N LEU A 238 15.20 11.06 -7.36
CA LEU A 238 16.36 11.06 -6.47
C LEU A 238 17.24 9.82 -6.68
N TYR A 239 16.63 8.63 -6.75
CA TYR A 239 17.33 7.37 -7.00
C TYR A 239 18.09 7.39 -8.34
N LEU A 240 17.52 8.02 -9.37
CA LEU A 240 18.12 8.15 -10.70
C LEU A 240 19.08 9.36 -10.83
N GLY A 241 19.26 10.18 -9.79
CA GLY A 241 20.12 11.36 -9.82
C GLY A 241 19.55 12.57 -10.58
N TRP A 242 18.22 12.64 -10.79
CA TRP A 242 17.53 13.74 -11.48
C TRP A 242 17.23 14.91 -10.53
N TYR A 243 18.28 15.46 -9.89
CA TYR A 243 18.13 16.49 -8.86
C TYR A 243 17.41 17.76 -9.35
N TRP A 244 17.56 18.14 -10.63
CA TRP A 244 16.87 19.29 -11.19
C TRP A 244 15.33 19.14 -11.15
N LEU A 245 14.81 17.93 -11.43
CA LEU A 245 13.39 17.64 -11.38
C LEU A 245 12.88 17.72 -9.94
N VAL A 246 13.68 17.20 -9.00
CA VAL A 246 13.39 17.27 -7.56
C VAL A 246 13.32 18.72 -7.10
N THR A 247 14.29 19.56 -7.48
CA THR A 247 14.31 20.99 -7.16
C THR A 247 13.09 21.70 -7.76
N ALA A 248 12.75 21.44 -9.02
CA ALA A 248 11.60 22.05 -9.69
C ALA A 248 10.27 21.72 -9.02
N VAL A 249 10.02 20.43 -8.73
CA VAL A 249 8.79 19.99 -8.06
C VAL A 249 8.73 20.48 -6.62
N THR A 250 9.86 20.46 -5.90
CA THR A 250 9.92 20.98 -4.52
C THR A 250 9.64 22.47 -4.48
N ALA A 251 10.16 23.24 -5.43
CA ALA A 251 9.86 24.66 -5.57
C ALA A 251 8.38 24.91 -5.88
N ALA A 252 7.77 24.11 -6.76
CA ALA A 252 6.34 24.21 -7.08
C ALA A 252 5.45 23.90 -5.86
N VAL A 253 5.71 22.81 -5.16
CA VAL A 253 4.98 22.44 -3.93
C VAL A 253 5.19 23.48 -2.84
N GLY A 254 6.41 23.95 -2.64
CA GLY A 254 6.75 25.02 -1.69
C GLY A 254 5.98 26.31 -2.00
N SER A 255 5.86 26.66 -3.28
CA SER A 255 5.08 27.83 -3.73
C SER A 255 3.59 27.68 -3.42
N ILE A 256 3.00 26.50 -3.64
CA ILE A 256 1.61 26.20 -3.29
C ILE A 256 1.38 26.28 -1.77
N LEU A 257 2.29 25.71 -0.98
CA LEU A 257 2.20 25.74 0.49
C LEU A 257 2.35 27.17 1.03
N TRP A 258 3.26 27.97 0.47
CA TRP A 258 3.42 29.37 0.84
C TRP A 258 2.20 30.21 0.42
N ALA A 259 1.62 29.97 -0.75
CA ALA A 259 0.36 30.59 -1.16
C ALA A 259 -0.82 30.21 -0.23
N SER A 260 -0.75 29.06 0.42
CA SER A 260 -1.79 28.58 1.36
C SER A 260 -1.59 29.17 2.77
N PHE A 261 -0.39 29.05 3.33
CA PHE A 261 -0.11 29.26 4.76
C PHE A 261 0.97 30.31 5.07
N GLY A 262 1.65 30.86 4.06
CA GLY A 262 2.79 31.75 4.25
C GLY A 262 2.44 33.16 4.76
N PRO A 263 3.45 33.96 5.14
CA PRO A 263 3.28 35.35 5.57
C PRO A 263 2.61 36.22 4.49
N ILE A 264 1.88 37.26 4.90
CA ILE A 264 0.93 37.97 4.04
C ILE A 264 1.55 38.52 2.74
N LEU A 265 2.73 39.14 2.82
CA LEU A 265 3.40 39.76 1.68
C LEU A 265 3.75 38.72 0.60
N GLY A 266 4.45 37.64 0.97
CA GLY A 266 4.83 36.58 0.03
C GLY A 266 3.62 35.75 -0.44
N ARG A 267 2.64 35.55 0.45
CA ARG A 267 1.43 34.78 0.16
C ARG A 267 0.56 35.45 -0.90
N GLN A 268 0.33 36.76 -0.81
CA GLN A 268 -0.50 37.47 -1.81
C GLN A 268 0.16 37.48 -3.18
N TRP A 269 1.47 37.72 -3.24
CA TRP A 269 2.22 37.65 -4.49
C TRP A 269 2.12 36.25 -5.11
N LEU A 270 2.35 35.18 -4.35
CA LEU A 270 2.24 33.81 -4.88
C LEU A 270 0.81 33.44 -5.30
N ARG A 271 -0.24 33.95 -4.65
CA ARG A 271 -1.63 33.72 -5.05
C ARG A 271 -1.99 34.34 -6.41
N SER A 272 -1.22 35.32 -6.89
CA SER A 272 -1.38 35.85 -8.26
C SER A 272 -0.87 34.91 -9.35
N ILE A 273 0.00 33.95 -8.98
CA ILE A 273 0.65 33.01 -9.91
C ILE A 273 0.06 31.60 -9.73
N VAL A 274 -0.11 31.15 -8.48
CA VAL A 274 -0.60 29.82 -8.15
C VAL A 274 -2.13 29.78 -8.32
N PRO A 275 -2.67 28.85 -9.13
CA PRO A 275 -4.11 28.76 -9.35
C PRO A 275 -4.91 28.60 -8.05
N ALA A 276 -6.00 29.35 -7.95
CA ALA A 276 -6.82 29.47 -6.75
C ALA A 276 -7.25 28.12 -6.18
N TYR A 277 -7.60 27.19 -7.06
CA TYR A 277 -7.98 25.83 -6.71
C TYR A 277 -6.98 25.13 -5.77
N PHE A 278 -5.67 25.25 -6.00
CA PHE A 278 -4.69 24.52 -5.19
C PHE A 278 -4.56 25.10 -3.78
N TRP A 279 -4.40 26.41 -3.67
CA TRP A 279 -4.16 27.02 -2.36
C TRP A 279 -5.44 27.18 -1.53
N MET A 280 -6.60 27.47 -2.14
CA MET A 280 -7.89 27.53 -1.42
C MET A 280 -8.31 26.15 -0.90
N ARG A 281 -7.96 25.09 -1.63
CA ARG A 281 -8.27 23.71 -1.23
C ARG A 281 -7.41 23.22 -0.07
N LEU A 282 -6.19 23.75 0.09
CA LEU A 282 -5.30 23.42 1.20
C LEU A 282 -5.57 24.28 2.44
N SER A 283 -5.93 25.55 2.26
CA SER A 283 -6.32 26.44 3.36
C SER A 283 -7.74 26.20 3.88
N ASP A 284 -8.43 25.16 3.40
CA ASP A 284 -9.82 24.81 3.70
C ASP A 284 -10.86 25.92 3.39
N GLN A 285 -10.48 26.93 2.61
CA GLN A 285 -11.36 28.05 2.23
C GLN A 285 -12.46 27.65 1.24
N LEU A 286 -12.33 26.50 0.57
CA LEU A 286 -13.37 25.96 -0.31
C LEU A 286 -14.55 25.31 0.43
N TYR A 287 -14.38 24.93 1.70
CA TYR A 287 -15.39 24.16 2.46
C TYR A 287 -15.47 24.66 3.91
N PRO A 288 -15.91 25.92 4.14
CA PRO A 288 -15.94 26.52 5.47
C PRO A 288 -16.95 25.85 6.41
N ASP A 289 -18.07 25.35 5.89
CA ASP A 289 -19.22 24.94 6.70
C ASP A 289 -19.30 23.42 6.95
N ARG A 290 -18.16 22.76 7.16
CA ARG A 290 -18.16 21.31 7.44
C ARG A 290 -18.58 21.02 8.89
N PRO A 291 -19.47 20.03 9.13
CA PRO A 291 -19.85 19.64 10.49
C PRO A 291 -18.61 19.27 11.32
N ILE A 292 -18.51 19.80 12.54
CA ILE A 292 -17.33 19.63 13.41
C ILE A 292 -17.01 18.15 13.66
N ALA A 293 -18.04 17.30 13.80
CA ALA A 293 -17.89 15.85 13.98
C ALA A 293 -17.23 15.13 12.78
N THR A 294 -17.23 15.74 11.60
CA THR A 294 -16.61 15.16 10.40
C THR A 294 -15.17 15.63 10.18
N LEU A 295 -14.70 16.58 10.98
CA LEU A 295 -13.34 17.10 10.88
C LEU A 295 -12.34 16.09 11.45
N ARG A 296 -11.26 15.84 10.68
CA ARG A 296 -10.14 15.00 11.14
C ARG A 296 -9.52 15.51 12.44
N THR A 297 -9.45 16.82 12.63
CA THR A 297 -8.95 17.42 13.87
C THR A 297 -9.81 17.03 15.07
N THR A 298 -11.13 16.99 14.93
CA THR A 298 -12.05 16.52 15.98
C THR A 298 -11.88 15.03 16.23
N GLN A 299 -11.82 14.22 15.17
CA GLN A 299 -11.59 12.78 15.27
C GLN A 299 -10.27 12.48 15.98
N TRP A 300 -9.18 13.15 15.61
CA TRP A 300 -7.86 12.95 16.21
C TRP A 300 -7.80 13.41 17.67
N LYS A 301 -8.47 14.50 18.02
CA LYS A 301 -8.60 14.94 19.42
C LYS A 301 -9.34 13.90 20.26
N PHE A 302 -10.42 13.33 19.74
CA PHE A 302 -11.15 12.25 20.42
C PHE A 302 -10.30 10.98 20.55
N THR A 303 -9.64 10.55 19.47
CA THR A 303 -8.74 9.39 19.55
C THR A 303 -7.58 9.64 20.52
N TRP A 304 -7.11 10.89 20.64
CA TRP A 304 -6.11 11.26 21.63
C TRP A 304 -6.65 11.15 23.07
N SER A 305 -7.88 11.58 23.35
CA SER A 305 -8.47 11.39 24.68
C SER A 305 -8.62 9.90 25.01
N MET A 306 -9.01 9.06 24.05
CA MET A 306 -9.03 7.61 24.21
C MET A 306 -7.66 7.05 24.64
N ILE A 307 -6.58 7.53 24.04
CA ILE A 307 -5.20 7.14 24.41
C ILE A 307 -4.88 7.56 25.85
N GLN A 308 -5.27 8.78 26.24
CA GLN A 308 -5.02 9.29 27.59
C GLN A 308 -5.78 8.48 28.66
N GLU A 309 -6.99 8.01 28.35
CA GLU A 309 -7.82 7.22 29.26
C GLU A 309 -7.31 5.77 29.43
N ARG A 310 -6.82 5.14 28.35
CA ARG A 310 -6.32 3.75 28.37
C ARG A 310 -4.99 3.58 27.62
N PRO A 311 -3.89 4.18 28.10
CA PRO A 311 -2.63 4.23 27.33
C PRO A 311 -1.97 2.87 27.15
N TRP A 312 -2.19 1.93 28.07
CA TRP A 312 -1.52 0.64 28.08
C TRP A 312 -2.23 -0.40 27.21
N LEU A 313 -3.50 -0.71 27.50
CA LEU A 313 -4.24 -1.77 26.79
C LEU A 313 -5.06 -1.23 25.61
N GLY A 314 -5.32 0.08 25.56
CA GLY A 314 -6.26 0.66 24.63
C GLY A 314 -7.72 0.25 24.90
N TRP A 315 -8.57 0.53 23.93
CA TRP A 315 -10.01 0.27 23.97
C TRP A 315 -10.45 -1.03 23.28
N GLY A 316 -9.51 -1.75 22.66
CA GLY A 316 -9.74 -2.88 21.77
C GLY A 316 -9.89 -2.43 20.31
N LEU A 317 -9.49 -3.30 19.37
CA LEU A 317 -9.66 -3.04 17.94
C LEU A 317 -11.13 -2.75 17.59
N ARG A 318 -11.37 -1.90 16.58
CA ARG A 318 -12.71 -1.48 16.12
C ARG A 318 -13.57 -0.71 17.14
N ASN A 319 -13.03 -0.37 18.31
CA ASN A 319 -13.80 0.33 19.34
C ASN A 319 -13.83 1.85 19.16
N PHE A 320 -13.02 2.44 18.27
CA PHE A 320 -13.17 3.86 17.92
C PHE A 320 -14.60 4.19 17.47
N THR A 321 -15.16 3.41 16.55
CA THR A 321 -16.46 3.66 15.92
C THR A 321 -17.62 3.77 16.93
N PRO A 322 -17.87 2.76 17.79
CA PRO A 322 -18.97 2.84 18.76
C PRO A 322 -18.76 3.97 19.79
N LEU A 323 -17.53 4.22 20.23
CA LEU A 323 -17.22 5.28 21.20
C LEU A 323 -17.39 6.68 20.59
N TYR A 324 -16.96 6.87 19.34
CA TYR A 324 -17.13 8.14 18.64
C TYR A 324 -18.61 8.41 18.37
N GLN A 325 -19.36 7.40 17.93
CA GLN A 325 -20.79 7.52 17.67
C GLN A 325 -21.58 7.86 18.93
N SER A 326 -21.25 7.27 20.09
CA SER A 326 -21.92 7.60 21.35
C SER A 326 -21.65 9.04 21.80
N GLN A 327 -20.46 9.57 21.50
CA GLN A 327 -20.08 10.92 21.93
C GLN A 327 -20.54 12.03 20.98
N MET A 328 -20.49 11.77 19.68
CA MET A 328 -20.66 12.78 18.63
C MET A 328 -21.95 12.60 17.83
N GLU A 329 -22.74 11.57 18.13
CA GLU A 329 -24.00 11.20 17.46
C GLU A 329 -23.86 10.98 15.94
N VAL A 330 -22.62 10.77 15.47
CA VAL A 330 -22.28 10.55 14.07
C VAL A 330 -21.46 9.28 13.95
N TRP A 331 -21.90 8.38 13.08
CA TRP A 331 -21.16 7.16 12.77
C TRP A 331 -19.95 7.49 11.89
N LEU A 332 -18.76 7.04 12.30
CA LEU A 332 -17.53 7.09 11.51
C LEU A 332 -16.75 5.80 11.67
N GLY A 333 -16.31 5.22 10.56
CA GLY A 333 -15.65 3.91 10.58
C GLY A 333 -14.26 3.89 11.21
N HIS A 334 -13.54 5.02 11.26
CA HIS A 334 -12.18 5.14 11.81
C HIS A 334 -11.70 6.60 11.86
N PRO A 335 -10.64 6.92 12.64
CA PRO A 335 -10.17 8.30 12.79
C PRO A 335 -9.29 8.81 11.64
N HIS A 336 -9.20 8.08 10.52
CA HIS A 336 -8.38 8.45 9.35
C HIS A 336 -6.89 8.71 9.67
N ASN A 337 -6.34 7.96 10.63
CA ASN A 337 -4.92 7.94 10.97
C ASN A 337 -4.63 6.60 11.66
N LEU A 338 -4.00 5.66 10.95
CA LEU A 338 -3.78 4.30 11.44
C LEU A 338 -2.90 4.26 12.70
N PRO A 339 -1.73 4.92 12.78
CA PRO A 339 -0.96 4.92 14.03
C PRO A 339 -1.75 5.42 15.24
N LEU A 340 -2.53 6.50 15.05
CA LEU A 340 -3.35 7.06 16.11
C LEU A 340 -4.47 6.08 16.53
N MET A 341 -5.14 5.46 15.55
CA MET A 341 -6.15 4.42 15.78
C MET A 341 -5.56 3.25 16.57
N LEU A 342 -4.43 2.70 16.11
CA LEU A 342 -3.79 1.57 16.79
C LEU A 342 -3.36 1.91 18.21
N THR A 343 -2.88 3.13 18.44
CA THR A 343 -2.46 3.57 19.78
C THR A 343 -3.67 3.61 20.71
N ALA A 344 -4.81 4.11 20.24
CA ALA A 344 -6.04 4.13 21.03
C ALA A 344 -6.66 2.73 21.23
N GLU A 345 -6.55 1.85 20.24
CA GLU A 345 -7.26 0.57 20.23
C GLU A 345 -6.44 -0.60 20.80
N THR A 346 -5.12 -0.59 20.63
CA THR A 346 -4.21 -1.66 21.10
C THR A 346 -3.25 -1.19 22.20
N GLY A 347 -3.33 0.09 22.55
CA GLY A 347 -2.43 0.76 23.46
C GLY A 347 -1.07 1.13 22.83
N ILE A 348 -0.31 1.93 23.57
CA ILE A 348 1.05 2.33 23.22
C ILE A 348 1.97 1.10 23.03
N PRO A 349 2.00 0.10 23.94
CA PRO A 349 2.86 -1.07 23.77
C PRO A 349 2.57 -1.87 22.49
N GLY A 350 1.28 -2.15 22.20
CA GLY A 350 0.88 -2.89 21.01
C GLY A 350 1.28 -2.18 19.72
N THR A 351 1.05 -0.86 19.67
CA THR A 351 1.40 -0.04 18.52
C THR A 351 2.90 0.08 18.31
N LEU A 352 3.67 0.29 19.38
CA LEU A 352 5.13 0.34 19.30
C LEU A 352 5.72 -1.00 18.88
N MET A 353 5.15 -2.12 19.34
CA MET A 353 5.61 -3.45 18.95
C MET A 353 5.36 -3.70 17.45
N LEU A 354 4.15 -3.44 16.94
CA LEU A 354 3.88 -3.56 15.50
C LEU A 354 4.77 -2.61 14.68
N SER A 355 4.83 -1.34 15.07
CA SER A 355 5.62 -0.32 14.36
C SER A 355 7.11 -0.64 14.37
N GLY A 356 7.63 -1.14 15.50
CA GLY A 356 9.01 -1.57 15.64
C GLY A 356 9.36 -2.76 14.75
N LEU A 357 8.48 -3.78 14.68
CA LEU A 357 8.67 -4.92 13.78
C LEU A 357 8.67 -4.50 12.31
N VAL A 358 7.73 -3.64 11.91
CA VAL A 358 7.67 -3.08 10.56
C VAL A 358 8.90 -2.24 10.25
N ALA A 359 9.27 -1.32 11.15
CA ALA A 359 10.45 -0.46 10.98
C ALA A 359 11.73 -1.28 10.84
N TRP A 360 11.89 -2.34 11.64
CA TRP A 360 13.03 -3.25 11.53
C TRP A 360 13.16 -3.87 10.13
N ILE A 361 12.05 -4.35 9.55
CA ILE A 361 12.05 -4.93 8.20
C ILE A 361 12.45 -3.89 7.15
N ILE A 362 11.94 -2.66 7.26
CA ILE A 362 12.27 -1.57 6.34
C ILE A 362 13.75 -1.17 6.45
N VAL A 363 14.28 -1.09 7.67
CA VAL A 363 15.71 -0.83 7.90
C VAL A 363 16.56 -1.92 7.25
N GLN A 364 16.19 -3.19 7.38
CA GLN A 364 16.91 -4.30 6.73
C GLN A 364 16.89 -4.18 5.19
N GLY A 365 15.74 -3.84 4.60
CA GLY A 365 15.66 -3.59 3.16
C GLY A 365 16.53 -2.41 2.70
N ILE A 366 16.54 -1.31 3.45
CA ILE A 366 17.38 -0.13 3.16
C ILE A 366 18.87 -0.45 3.32
N GLN A 367 19.24 -1.22 4.35
CA GLN A 367 20.62 -1.66 4.56
C GLN A 367 21.09 -2.52 3.39
N LEU A 368 20.25 -3.46 2.93
CA LEU A 368 20.56 -4.29 1.77
C LEU A 368 20.80 -3.45 0.50
N LEU A 369 20.01 -2.40 0.23
CA LEU A 369 20.28 -1.48 -0.89
C LEU A 369 21.68 -0.85 -0.84
N ARG A 370 22.20 -0.55 0.36
CA ARG A 370 23.51 0.09 0.54
C ARG A 370 24.67 -0.86 0.33
N VAL A 371 24.52 -2.11 0.77
CA VAL A 371 25.60 -3.12 0.71
C VAL A 371 25.47 -4.05 -0.49
N TRP A 372 24.45 -3.89 -1.34
CA TRP A 372 24.17 -4.79 -2.46
C TRP A 372 25.39 -4.99 -3.37
N SER A 373 26.11 -3.92 -3.66
CA SER A 373 27.31 -3.96 -4.52
C SER A 373 28.45 -4.80 -3.94
N THR A 374 28.48 -5.02 -2.62
CA THR A 374 29.49 -5.83 -1.93
C THR A 374 29.04 -7.27 -1.69
N VAL A 375 27.73 -7.53 -1.55
CA VAL A 375 27.18 -8.88 -1.33
C VAL A 375 26.80 -9.59 -2.63
N ALA A 376 26.70 -8.88 -3.76
CA ALA A 376 26.42 -9.47 -5.07
C ALA A 376 27.54 -10.44 -5.49
N THR A 377 27.17 -11.67 -5.83
CA THR A 377 28.09 -12.68 -6.35
C THR A 377 28.58 -12.30 -7.76
N PRO A 378 29.73 -12.85 -8.23
CA PRO A 378 30.23 -12.57 -9.58
C PRO A 378 29.22 -12.85 -10.69
N THR A 379 28.29 -13.78 -10.49
CA THR A 379 27.22 -14.13 -11.44
C THR A 379 26.04 -13.17 -11.43
N THR A 380 25.79 -12.42 -10.35
CA THR A 380 24.73 -11.39 -10.25
C THR A 380 25.26 -9.96 -10.35
N ARG A 381 26.59 -9.78 -10.29
CA ARG A 381 27.28 -8.49 -10.32
C ARG A 381 27.03 -7.66 -11.58
N GLN A 382 26.54 -8.25 -12.67
CA GLN A 382 26.21 -7.47 -13.88
C GLN A 382 24.81 -6.82 -13.80
N ASP A 383 23.89 -7.37 -13.01
CA ASP A 383 22.49 -6.93 -12.92
C ASP A 383 22.14 -6.27 -11.57
N TRP A 384 23.12 -6.05 -10.69
CA TRP A 384 22.90 -5.53 -9.32
C TRP A 384 22.15 -4.19 -9.28
N HIS A 385 22.37 -3.29 -10.25
CA HIS A 385 21.62 -2.03 -10.34
C HIS A 385 20.11 -2.26 -10.57
N GLN A 386 19.77 -3.28 -11.38
CA GLN A 386 18.39 -3.66 -11.64
C GLN A 386 17.79 -4.36 -10.42
N ASP A 387 18.57 -5.20 -9.73
CA ASP A 387 18.14 -5.86 -8.48
C ASP A 387 17.88 -4.83 -7.37
N ASN A 388 18.74 -3.82 -7.25
CA ASN A 388 18.52 -2.69 -6.36
C ASN A 388 17.28 -1.88 -6.75
N LEU A 389 17.06 -1.62 -8.04
CA LEU A 389 15.90 -0.87 -8.51
C LEU A 389 14.60 -1.58 -8.16
N ILE A 390 14.53 -2.92 -8.31
CA ILE A 390 13.32 -3.65 -7.96
C ILE A 390 13.09 -3.65 -6.44
N LEU A 391 14.11 -3.88 -5.60
CA LEU A 391 13.93 -3.76 -4.14
C LEU A 391 13.52 -2.33 -3.74
N PHE A 392 14.15 -1.32 -4.32
CA PHE A 392 13.81 0.08 -4.11
C PHE A 392 12.34 0.35 -4.44
N SER A 393 11.84 -0.20 -5.55
CA SER A 393 10.43 -0.08 -5.95
C SER A 393 9.48 -0.68 -4.91
N TYR A 394 9.84 -1.82 -4.30
CA TYR A 394 9.07 -2.40 -3.19
C TYR A 394 9.10 -1.54 -1.93
N LEU A 395 10.25 -0.96 -1.58
CA LEU A 395 10.36 -0.04 -0.44
C LEU A 395 9.53 1.23 -0.65
N VAL A 396 9.53 1.79 -1.86
CA VAL A 396 8.70 2.95 -2.22
C VAL A 396 7.22 2.57 -2.20
N ALA A 397 6.83 1.39 -2.71
CA ALA A 397 5.44 0.93 -2.70
C ALA A 397 4.93 0.64 -1.28
N PHE A 398 5.73 0.02 -0.42
CA PHE A 398 5.34 -0.15 0.98
C PHE A 398 5.31 1.18 1.74
N GLY A 399 6.28 2.05 1.47
CA GLY A 399 6.32 3.41 2.01
C GLY A 399 5.10 4.22 1.61
N SER A 400 4.62 4.08 0.36
CA SER A 400 3.38 4.73 -0.09
C SER A 400 2.16 4.22 0.69
N CYS A 401 2.06 2.91 0.92
CA CYS A 401 1.01 2.34 1.78
C CYS A 401 1.09 2.89 3.21
N THR A 402 2.29 3.02 3.78
CA THR A 402 2.47 3.57 5.14
C THR A 402 2.06 5.04 5.20
N LEU A 403 2.54 5.86 4.25
CA LEU A 403 2.17 7.28 4.16
C LEU A 403 0.66 7.46 3.96
N PHE A 404 0.03 6.60 3.15
CA PHE A 404 -1.42 6.65 2.95
C PHE A 404 -2.15 6.46 4.28
N ASN A 405 -1.70 5.50 5.09
CA ASN A 405 -2.27 5.18 6.39
C ASN A 405 -1.95 6.21 7.50
N LEU A 406 -1.14 7.25 7.24
CA LEU A 406 -0.98 8.38 8.17
C LEU A 406 -2.16 9.36 8.10
N LEU A 407 -2.86 9.41 6.97
CA LEU A 407 -3.95 10.37 6.69
C LEU A 407 -5.25 9.69 6.25
N ASP A 408 -5.30 8.36 6.33
CA ASP A 408 -6.49 7.54 6.17
C ASP A 408 -6.28 6.17 6.84
N VAL A 409 -7.27 5.29 6.81
CA VAL A 409 -7.12 3.88 7.23
C VAL A 409 -7.63 2.97 6.12
N THR A 410 -6.74 2.16 5.57
CA THR A 410 -7.04 1.25 4.44
C THR A 410 -6.97 -0.22 4.83
N LEU A 411 -6.53 -0.49 6.06
CA LEU A 411 -6.36 -1.82 6.63
C LEU A 411 -7.64 -2.68 6.58
N PHE A 412 -8.81 -2.06 6.64
CA PHE A 412 -10.08 -2.79 6.65
C PHE A 412 -10.50 -3.33 5.28
N ASP A 413 -9.91 -2.86 4.17
CA ASP A 413 -10.10 -3.52 2.88
C ASP A 413 -9.18 -4.73 2.78
N PHE A 414 -9.81 -5.89 2.59
CA PHE A 414 -9.12 -7.18 2.52
C PHE A 414 -8.02 -7.20 1.45
N ARG A 415 -8.23 -6.55 0.29
CA ARG A 415 -7.24 -6.56 -0.78
C ARG A 415 -6.05 -5.70 -0.44
N VAL A 416 -6.29 -4.45 -0.06
CA VAL A 416 -5.21 -3.49 0.26
C VAL A 416 -4.37 -4.01 1.44
N ASN A 417 -5.01 -4.55 2.48
CA ASN A 417 -4.31 -5.14 3.62
C ASN A 417 -3.42 -6.32 3.20
N THR A 418 -3.97 -7.27 2.44
CA THR A 418 -3.21 -8.42 1.92
C THR A 418 -1.99 -7.96 1.12
N LEU A 419 -2.16 -7.01 0.20
CA LEU A 419 -1.07 -6.49 -0.62
C LEU A 419 -0.01 -5.77 0.21
N GLY A 420 -0.41 -5.01 1.24
CA GLY A 420 0.53 -4.39 2.17
C GLY A 420 1.43 -5.41 2.87
N TRP A 421 0.85 -6.51 3.38
CA TRP A 421 1.61 -7.60 3.97
C TRP A 421 2.48 -8.34 2.97
N LEU A 422 2.00 -8.57 1.75
CA LEU A 422 2.81 -9.18 0.68
C LEU A 422 4.03 -8.34 0.31
N LEU A 423 3.89 -7.01 0.23
CA LEU A 423 5.03 -6.11 -0.01
C LEU A 423 6.05 -6.19 1.13
N LEU A 424 5.59 -6.15 2.38
CA LEU A 424 6.45 -6.25 3.56
C LEU A 424 7.18 -7.60 3.64
N SER A 425 6.48 -8.69 3.34
CA SER A 425 7.05 -10.03 3.23
C SER A 425 8.11 -10.14 2.15
N ALA A 426 7.86 -9.55 0.98
CA ALA A 426 8.78 -9.57 -0.15
C ALA A 426 10.09 -8.84 0.19
N ILE A 427 9.99 -7.67 0.85
CA ILE A 427 11.16 -6.92 1.37
C ILE A 427 11.94 -7.78 2.36
N ARG A 428 11.26 -8.35 3.38
CA ARG A 428 11.92 -9.18 4.39
C ARG A 428 12.59 -10.40 3.78
N GLY A 429 11.89 -11.10 2.90
CA GLY A 429 12.34 -12.38 2.36
C GLY A 429 13.64 -12.23 1.58
N VAL A 430 13.74 -11.23 0.71
CA VAL A 430 14.98 -10.94 -0.01
C VAL A 430 16.08 -10.44 0.94
N ALA A 431 15.74 -9.60 1.94
CA ALA A 431 16.70 -9.09 2.91
C ALA A 431 17.30 -10.14 3.87
N CYS A 432 16.71 -11.35 3.98
CA CYS A 432 17.27 -12.44 4.79
C CYS A 432 18.19 -13.39 4.02
N HIS A 433 18.02 -13.43 2.71
CA HIS A 433 18.54 -14.52 1.87
C HIS A 433 19.69 -14.08 0.95
N ILE A 434 20.02 -12.79 0.97
CA ILE A 434 21.20 -12.17 0.36
C ILE A 434 22.03 -11.59 1.50
#